data_AF-A0A2S1ZRB2-F1
#
_entry.id   AF-A0A2S1ZRB2-F1
#
_cell.length_a   1.000
_cell.length_b   1.000
_cell.length_c   1.000
_cell.angle_alpha   90.00
_cell.angle_beta   90.00
_cell.angle_gamma   90.00
#
_symmetry.space_group_name_H-M   'P 1'
#
loop_
_entity.id
_entity.type
_entity.pdbx_description
1 polymer ?
#
loop_
_entity_poly.entity_id
_entity_poly.type
_entity_poly.pdbx_seq_one_letter_code
_entity_poly.pdbx_strand_id
1 'polypeptide(L)'
;MHCQMLARYNAESLAWGLDELSPFSNYDEIVKISYNPPSGLLELYSPRPANRGWFDINNPMIPGNTISPKRDLVKYRKNIFEDIEKGRFLTVDDSNVAGEYPLTEDNSMNTVGFVIEALNAELQEVADGVKPDRTLYGSLHNTGHNKFAEIGYTTANPLYGVMGYVAAAVRDHVFWRWHRHIDDFRRIIGSKYTHSLLTYKADAEICNLCIQPQNPSSNTPAGGVATYLCPPDIGLNEVNAKLRQEPYKWDITVKSTLPKSPTVTCPQVFTVRLFIVLETLIQDRNAWIEMDKFTVSLDKQQDTFTRMDLESAVARKVRPFKSDSRCSCGWPQNLMLPVGKPDGLAYVAFAMLTNDELGQDSETHSLSFCGVENDDYPDPRCMGYPFNKVWESRANSDASVESIVENQPHIKLSRFKIYRYIKTEVGEDEQKAGDLVHAFHTWMNVLEGKKGS
;
A
#
# COMPACT_ATOMS: atom_id res chain seq x y z
N MET A 1 3.48 0.44 4.55
CA MET A 1 2.36 1.25 4.04
C MET A 1 2.58 1.68 2.57
N HIS A 2 3.57 2.52 2.25
CA HIS A 2 3.78 3.02 0.86
C HIS A 2 3.94 1.92 -0.20
N CYS A 3 4.63 0.80 0.08
CA CYS A 3 4.73 -0.33 -0.85
C CYS A 3 3.36 -0.94 -1.20
N GLN A 4 2.42 -0.99 -0.25
CA GLN A 4 1.06 -1.45 -0.47
C GLN A 4 0.23 -0.44 -1.26
N MET A 5 0.46 0.87 -1.06
CA MET A 5 -0.12 1.90 -1.93
C MET A 5 0.34 1.72 -3.39
N LEU A 6 1.62 1.43 -3.62
CA LEU A 6 2.17 1.21 -4.96
C LEU A 6 1.60 -0.05 -5.61
N ALA A 7 1.50 -1.17 -4.88
CA ALA A 7 0.90 -2.40 -5.40
C ALA A 7 -0.55 -2.17 -5.85
N ARG A 8 -1.34 -1.46 -5.02
CA ARG A 8 -2.72 -1.07 -5.33
C ARG A 8 -2.79 -0.13 -6.53
N TYR A 9 -1.96 0.91 -6.57
CA TYR A 9 -1.91 1.86 -7.70
C TYR A 9 -1.48 1.19 -9.02
N ASN A 10 -0.56 0.24 -8.97
CA ASN A 10 -0.13 -0.50 -10.16
C ASN A 10 -1.25 -1.42 -10.68
N ALA A 11 -1.93 -2.13 -9.78
CA ALA A 11 -3.10 -2.94 -10.13
C ALA A 11 -4.22 -2.09 -10.75
N GLU A 12 -4.47 -0.89 -10.20
CA GLU A 12 -5.38 0.10 -10.77
C GLU A 12 -4.95 0.55 -12.18
N SER A 13 -3.68 0.94 -12.34
CA SER A 13 -3.15 1.42 -13.62
C SER A 13 -3.32 0.38 -14.73
N LEU A 14 -2.98 -0.88 -14.44
CA LEU A 14 -3.13 -2.00 -15.37
C LEU A 14 -4.60 -2.33 -15.68
N ALA A 15 -5.51 -2.17 -14.71
CA ALA A 15 -6.94 -2.33 -14.94
C ALA A 15 -7.48 -1.30 -15.95
N TRP A 16 -6.89 -0.11 -15.99
CA TRP A 16 -7.17 0.94 -16.98
C TRP A 16 -6.37 0.81 -18.29
N GLY A 17 -5.53 -0.22 -18.43
CA GLY A 17 -4.70 -0.42 -19.62
C GLY A 17 -3.51 0.54 -19.72
N LEU A 18 -3.09 1.13 -18.61
CA LEU A 18 -1.87 1.91 -18.51
C LEU A 18 -0.66 1.01 -18.24
N ASP A 19 0.53 1.49 -18.57
CA ASP A 19 1.78 0.80 -18.27
C ASP A 19 2.07 0.72 -16.77
N GLU A 20 2.94 -0.22 -16.39
CA GLU A 20 3.46 -0.29 -15.03
C GLU A 20 4.17 1.00 -14.62
N LEU A 21 4.05 1.33 -13.33
CA LEU A 21 4.60 2.56 -12.78
C LEU A 21 6.14 2.59 -12.82
N SER A 22 6.69 3.56 -13.55
CA SER A 22 8.13 3.78 -13.63
C SER A 22 8.66 4.65 -12.47
N PRO A 23 9.82 4.32 -11.87
CA PRO A 23 10.43 5.13 -10.82
C PRO A 23 10.94 6.48 -11.35
N PHE A 24 10.94 7.51 -10.50
CA PHE A 24 11.68 8.76 -10.74
C PHE A 24 13.07 8.66 -10.10
N SER A 25 13.94 7.84 -10.67
CA SER A 25 15.27 7.58 -10.12
C SER A 25 16.36 8.47 -10.72
N ASN A 26 16.13 9.08 -11.88
CA ASN A 26 17.06 10.03 -12.51
C ASN A 26 16.70 11.48 -12.18
N TYR A 27 17.54 12.17 -11.39
CA TYR A 27 17.26 13.55 -10.95
C TYR A 27 17.51 14.62 -12.03
N ASP A 28 17.96 14.21 -13.22
CA ASP A 28 17.95 15.03 -14.45
C ASP A 28 16.68 14.87 -15.27
N GLU A 29 15.80 13.94 -14.89
CA GLU A 29 14.60 13.68 -15.66
C GLU A 29 13.67 14.89 -15.65
N ILE A 30 13.19 15.25 -16.85
CA ILE A 30 12.16 16.27 -17.04
C ILE A 30 10.79 15.64 -16.82
N VAL A 31 10.02 16.20 -15.89
CA VAL A 31 8.65 15.76 -15.62
C VAL A 31 7.73 16.23 -16.75
N LYS A 32 7.38 15.32 -17.66
CA LYS A 32 6.61 15.64 -18.87
C LYS A 32 5.13 15.96 -18.60
N ILE A 33 4.52 15.32 -17.61
CA ILE A 33 3.08 15.42 -17.33
C ILE A 33 2.86 16.55 -16.33
N SER A 34 1.98 17.52 -16.62
CA SER A 34 1.55 18.53 -15.66
C SER A 34 0.58 17.97 -14.62
N TYR A 35 0.42 18.64 -13.49
CA TYR A 35 -0.69 18.41 -12.57
C TYR A 35 -1.34 19.74 -12.19
N ASN A 36 -2.65 19.84 -12.38
CA ASN A 36 -3.44 21.01 -11.98
C ASN A 36 -4.39 20.60 -10.85
N PRO A 37 -4.22 21.16 -9.63
CA PRO A 37 -5.19 20.94 -8.56
C PRO A 37 -6.62 21.30 -9.01
N PRO A 38 -7.65 20.61 -8.51
CA PRO A 38 -9.04 21.04 -8.67
C PRO A 38 -9.22 22.50 -8.27
N SER A 39 -10.18 23.20 -8.89
CA SER A 39 -10.38 24.65 -8.71
C SER A 39 -10.42 25.11 -7.26
N GLY A 40 -11.14 24.40 -6.39
CA GLY A 40 -11.25 24.70 -4.96
C GLY A 40 -9.96 24.51 -4.15
N LEU A 41 -8.89 23.99 -4.76
CA LEU A 41 -7.58 23.83 -4.12
C LEU A 41 -6.51 24.79 -4.68
N LEU A 42 -6.82 25.58 -5.71
CA LEU A 42 -5.85 26.48 -6.35
C LEU A 42 -5.42 27.65 -5.44
N GLU A 43 -6.23 27.98 -4.43
CA GLU A 43 -5.87 28.97 -3.41
C GLU A 43 -4.84 28.43 -2.39
N LEU A 44 -4.68 27.11 -2.32
CA LEU A 44 -3.79 26.43 -1.37
C LEU A 44 -2.54 25.87 -2.05
N TYR A 45 -2.67 25.42 -3.30
CA TYR A 45 -1.60 24.71 -4.00
C TYR A 45 -1.41 25.22 -5.42
N SER A 46 -0.15 25.47 -5.78
CA SER A 46 0.20 25.84 -7.15
C SER A 46 0.07 24.65 -8.12
N PRO A 47 -0.40 24.87 -9.35
CA PRO A 47 -0.26 23.90 -10.43
C PRO A 47 1.22 23.55 -10.67
N ARG A 48 1.49 22.29 -10.97
CA ARG A 48 2.81 21.83 -11.41
C ARG A 48 2.85 21.80 -12.94
N PRO A 49 3.53 22.74 -13.61
CA PRO A 49 3.62 22.77 -15.07
C PRO A 49 4.30 21.53 -15.65
N ALA A 50 3.96 21.20 -16.89
CA ALA A 50 4.61 20.17 -17.68
C ALA A 50 6.02 20.60 -18.12
N ASN A 51 6.84 19.60 -18.46
CA ASN A 51 8.19 19.75 -19.01
C ASN A 51 9.14 20.57 -18.11
N ARG A 52 9.19 20.22 -16.83
CA ARG A 52 10.08 20.85 -15.85
C ARG A 52 10.88 19.83 -15.05
N GLY A 53 12.13 20.14 -14.76
CA GLY A 53 13.00 19.41 -13.86
C GLY A 53 13.04 20.04 -12.46
N TRP A 54 13.59 19.28 -11.49
CA TRP A 54 13.72 19.70 -10.09
C TRP A 54 14.55 20.96 -9.85
N PHE A 55 15.41 21.36 -10.79
CA PHE A 55 16.37 22.45 -10.61
C PHE A 55 16.15 23.61 -11.59
N ASP A 56 15.03 23.63 -12.30
CA ASP A 56 14.67 24.71 -13.24
C ASP A 56 14.16 25.98 -12.53
N ILE A 57 13.69 25.85 -11.29
CA ILE A 57 13.17 26.95 -10.47
C ILE A 57 14.20 27.32 -9.41
N ASN A 58 14.52 28.61 -9.32
CA ASN A 58 15.25 29.18 -8.20
C ASN A 58 14.26 29.90 -7.27
N ASN A 59 13.86 29.26 -6.17
CA ASN A 59 12.93 29.81 -5.20
C ASN A 59 13.68 30.56 -4.07
N PRO A 60 13.54 31.90 -3.96
CA PRO A 60 14.25 32.70 -2.97
C PRO A 60 13.60 32.68 -1.56
N MET A 61 12.38 32.15 -1.40
CA MET A 61 11.64 32.16 -0.13
C MET A 61 11.94 30.99 0.80
N ILE A 62 13.01 30.24 0.55
CA ILE A 62 13.53 29.23 1.48
C ILE A 62 14.65 29.90 2.29
N PRO A 63 14.39 30.45 3.50
CA PRO A 63 15.39 31.22 4.24
C PRO A 63 16.38 30.27 4.91
N GLY A 64 17.69 30.50 4.71
CA GLY A 64 18.78 29.93 5.52
C GLY A 64 18.95 28.40 5.42
N ASN A 65 19.89 27.96 4.58
CA ASN A 65 20.38 26.58 4.45
C ASN A 65 19.34 25.50 4.10
N THR A 66 19.32 25.12 2.82
CA THR A 66 19.15 23.75 2.24
C THR A 66 18.17 23.65 1.06
N ILE A 67 18.42 24.40 -0.03
CA ILE A 67 18.32 23.72 -1.34
C ILE A 67 19.43 22.68 -1.28
N SER A 68 19.11 21.40 -1.04
CA SER A 68 20.10 20.34 -1.27
C SER A 68 20.48 20.44 -2.75
N PRO A 69 21.70 20.87 -3.10
CA PRO A 69 22.11 20.92 -4.49
C PRO A 69 21.98 19.51 -5.06
N LYS A 70 21.76 19.40 -6.36
CA LYS A 70 21.65 18.10 -7.05
C LYS A 70 22.75 17.13 -6.63
N ARG A 71 23.99 17.63 -6.49
CA ARG A 71 25.15 16.86 -6.01
C ARG A 71 24.87 16.12 -4.70
N ASP A 72 24.24 16.77 -3.75
CA ASP A 72 24.01 16.21 -2.42
C ASP A 72 22.89 15.17 -2.48
N LEU A 73 21.82 15.39 -3.25
CA LEU A 73 20.78 14.36 -3.45
C LEU A 73 21.31 13.11 -4.17
N VAL A 74 22.16 13.31 -5.20
CA VAL A 74 22.84 12.20 -5.88
C VAL A 74 23.78 11.47 -4.92
N LYS A 75 24.51 12.20 -4.07
CA LYS A 75 25.36 11.63 -3.01
C LYS A 75 24.52 10.80 -2.04
N TYR A 76 23.43 11.34 -1.50
CA TYR A 76 22.53 10.66 -0.57
C TYR A 76 22.00 9.37 -1.17
N ARG A 77 21.40 9.44 -2.38
CA ARG A 77 20.91 8.28 -3.11
C ARG A 77 22.00 7.21 -3.27
N LYS A 78 23.18 7.60 -3.73
CA LYS A 78 24.31 6.69 -3.95
C LYS A 78 24.74 6.01 -2.65
N ASN A 79 24.98 6.80 -1.60
CA ASN A 79 25.42 6.28 -0.30
C ASN A 79 24.40 5.32 0.30
N ILE A 80 23.11 5.67 0.25
CA ILE A 80 22.04 4.79 0.77
C ILE A 80 22.06 3.44 0.04
N PHE A 81 22.16 3.43 -1.30
CA PHE A 81 22.25 2.18 -2.06
C PHE A 81 23.48 1.34 -1.68
N GLU A 82 24.67 1.95 -1.70
CA GLU A 82 25.92 1.24 -1.44
C GLU A 82 25.98 0.65 -0.02
N ASP A 83 25.45 1.38 0.96
CA ASP A 83 25.54 0.99 2.37
C ASP A 83 24.47 -0.07 2.74
N ILE A 84 23.30 -0.03 2.08
CA ILE A 84 22.36 -1.16 2.08
C ILE A 84 23.01 -2.44 1.52
N GLU A 85 23.70 -2.35 0.39
CA GLU A 85 24.39 -3.49 -0.23
C GLU A 85 25.49 -4.03 0.69
N LYS A 86 26.33 -3.15 1.24
CA LYS A 86 27.36 -3.48 2.23
C LYS A 86 26.80 -4.04 3.55
N GLY A 87 25.51 -3.87 3.80
CA GLY A 87 24.85 -4.38 5.01
C GLY A 87 25.18 -3.58 6.27
N ARG A 88 25.38 -2.26 6.15
CA ARG A 88 25.60 -1.37 7.29
C ARG A 88 25.36 0.09 6.91
N PHE A 89 24.99 0.93 7.86
CA PHE A 89 25.07 2.40 7.70
C PHE A 89 26.20 2.97 8.55
N LEU A 90 26.78 4.08 8.10
CA LEU A 90 27.73 4.87 8.86
C LEU A 90 26.98 5.74 9.87
N THR A 91 27.51 5.83 11.08
CA THR A 91 26.89 6.57 12.18
C THR A 91 27.83 7.62 12.73
N VAL A 92 27.26 8.54 13.48
CA VAL A 92 27.96 9.47 14.34
C VAL A 92 27.33 9.44 15.73
N ASP A 93 28.17 9.54 16.76
CA ASP A 93 27.69 9.81 18.12
C ASP A 93 27.46 11.32 18.35
N ASP A 94 26.98 11.69 19.53
CA ASP A 94 26.77 13.10 19.90
C ASP A 94 28.06 13.93 19.99
N SER A 95 29.22 13.28 20.06
CA SER A 95 30.54 13.90 19.96
C SER A 95 31.07 13.96 18.52
N ASN A 96 30.26 13.56 17.53
CA ASN A 96 30.62 13.40 16.10
C ASN A 96 31.72 12.37 15.82
N VAL A 97 31.89 11.37 16.69
CA VAL A 97 32.78 10.25 16.44
C VAL A 97 32.10 9.30 15.45
N ALA A 98 32.80 8.98 14.37
CA ALA A 98 32.28 8.09 13.33
C ALA A 98 32.22 6.63 13.82
N GLY A 99 31.16 5.93 13.43
CA GLY A 99 30.95 4.51 13.69
C GLY A 99 30.21 3.83 12.54
N GLU A 100 29.81 2.58 12.76
CA GLU A 100 28.99 1.81 11.83
C GLU A 100 27.88 1.09 12.58
N TYR A 101 26.71 0.98 11.96
CA TYR A 101 25.57 0.21 12.44
C TYR A 101 25.22 -0.91 11.46
N PRO A 102 25.35 -2.20 11.85
CA PRO A 102 25.11 -3.32 10.93
C PRO A 102 23.62 -3.48 10.61
N LEU A 103 23.33 -3.76 9.34
CA LEU A 103 22.01 -4.13 8.87
C LEU A 103 21.86 -5.66 8.94
N THR A 104 21.01 -6.11 9.85
CA THR A 104 20.63 -7.50 10.04
C THR A 104 19.28 -7.78 9.38
N GLU A 105 18.90 -9.06 9.33
CA GLU A 105 17.58 -9.45 8.84
C GLU A 105 16.42 -8.76 9.60
N ASP A 106 16.60 -8.55 10.91
CA ASP A 106 15.56 -8.04 11.81
C ASP A 106 15.47 -6.52 11.80
N ASN A 107 16.61 -5.81 11.78
CA ASN A 107 16.62 -4.35 11.92
C ASN A 107 16.59 -3.61 10.57
N SER A 108 16.92 -4.28 9.46
CA SER A 108 17.27 -3.61 8.21
C SER A 108 16.12 -2.81 7.61
N MET A 109 14.91 -3.37 7.60
CA MET A 109 13.74 -2.68 7.04
C MET A 109 13.37 -1.42 7.82
N ASN A 110 13.43 -1.47 9.15
CA ASN A 110 13.18 -0.31 10.00
C ASN A 110 14.27 0.76 9.82
N THR A 111 15.53 0.33 9.83
CA THR A 111 16.70 1.21 9.70
C THR A 111 16.70 1.95 8.37
N VAL A 112 16.48 1.25 7.28
CA VAL A 112 16.38 1.86 5.95
C VAL A 112 15.22 2.86 5.88
N GLY A 113 14.08 2.56 6.51
CA GLY A 113 12.93 3.47 6.60
C GLY A 113 13.29 4.81 7.22
N PHE A 114 13.83 4.83 8.45
CA PHE A 114 14.11 6.10 9.12
C PHE A 114 15.34 6.84 8.57
N VAL A 115 16.31 6.15 7.92
CA VAL A 115 17.42 6.78 7.21
C VAL A 115 16.92 7.56 5.99
N ILE A 116 15.98 6.98 5.24
CA ILE A 116 15.46 7.60 4.02
C ILE A 116 14.47 8.74 4.33
N GLU A 117 13.64 8.55 5.35
CA GLU A 117 12.53 9.46 5.66
C GLU A 117 12.84 10.42 6.81
N ALA A 118 13.15 9.94 8.00
CA ALA A 118 12.87 10.70 9.20
C ALA A 118 13.69 12.01 9.29
N LEU A 119 13.03 13.09 9.70
CA LEU A 119 13.70 14.34 10.07
C LEU A 119 13.84 14.49 11.58
N ASN A 120 13.01 13.79 12.37
CA ASN A 120 13.17 13.75 13.82
C ASN A 120 14.39 12.88 14.16
N ALA A 121 15.34 13.44 14.90
CA ALA A 121 16.56 12.76 15.32
C ALA A 121 16.28 11.60 16.29
N GLU A 122 15.26 11.73 17.15
CA GLU A 122 14.86 10.70 18.12
C GLU A 122 14.39 9.42 17.40
N LEU A 123 13.80 9.54 16.21
CA LEU A 123 13.37 8.40 15.39
C LEU A 123 14.54 7.72 14.66
N GLN A 124 15.74 8.28 14.75
CA GLN A 124 16.94 7.80 14.06
C GLN A 124 18.01 7.25 15.01
N GLU A 125 17.76 7.27 16.32
CA GLU A 125 18.69 6.69 17.27
C GLU A 125 18.74 5.16 17.10
N VAL A 126 19.94 4.65 16.81
CA VAL A 126 20.21 3.21 16.67
C VAL A 126 20.81 2.60 17.94
N ALA A 127 21.33 3.46 18.81
CA ALA A 127 21.79 3.21 20.17
C ALA A 127 21.84 4.58 20.89
N ASP A 128 21.97 4.58 22.21
CA ASP A 128 22.02 5.81 23.02
C ASP A 128 23.02 6.82 22.45
N GLY A 129 22.51 7.96 21.96
CA GLY A 129 23.32 9.05 21.40
C GLY A 129 23.99 8.74 20.05
N VAL A 130 23.65 7.64 19.38
CA VAL A 130 24.22 7.22 18.08
C VAL A 130 23.15 7.25 16.99
N LYS A 131 23.45 7.93 15.89
CA LYS A 131 22.52 8.13 14.76
C LYS A 131 23.22 7.99 13.40
N PRO A 132 22.50 7.65 12.32
CA PRO A 132 23.02 7.69 10.96
C PRO A 132 23.60 9.07 10.62
N ASP A 133 24.72 9.08 9.89
CA ASP A 133 25.36 10.33 9.49
C ASP A 133 24.53 11.07 8.43
N ARG A 134 23.78 12.10 8.86
CA ARG A 134 22.96 12.94 7.98
C ARG A 134 23.76 13.68 6.92
N THR A 135 25.06 13.90 7.11
CA THR A 135 25.91 14.49 6.06
C THR A 135 26.10 13.53 4.89
N LEU A 136 25.93 12.22 5.11
CA LEU A 136 26.04 11.16 4.12
C LEU A 136 24.70 10.73 3.53
N TYR A 137 23.61 10.75 4.31
CA TYR A 137 22.31 10.20 3.90
C TYR A 137 21.19 11.25 3.74
N GLY A 138 21.33 12.42 4.37
CA GLY A 138 20.33 13.49 4.30
C GLY A 138 18.94 13.08 4.76
N SER A 139 17.91 13.55 4.06
CA SER A 139 16.51 13.12 4.19
C SER A 139 15.91 12.99 2.79
N LEU A 140 16.34 11.93 2.08
CA LEU A 140 16.14 11.81 0.64
C LEU A 140 14.66 11.89 0.25
N HIS A 141 13.79 11.12 0.92
CA HIS A 141 12.35 11.08 0.67
C HIS A 141 11.71 12.47 0.76
N ASN A 142 11.95 13.18 1.87
CA ASN A 142 11.32 14.48 2.12
C ASN A 142 11.86 15.56 1.19
N THR A 143 13.16 15.55 0.90
CA THR A 143 13.73 16.51 -0.05
C THR A 143 13.16 16.30 -1.46
N GLY A 144 12.89 15.06 -1.87
CA GLY A 144 12.22 14.79 -3.15
C GLY A 144 10.81 15.39 -3.21
N HIS A 145 10.03 15.27 -2.13
CA HIS A 145 8.72 15.94 -2.00
C HIS A 145 8.83 17.46 -2.20
N ASN A 146 9.79 18.11 -1.51
CA ASN A 146 10.04 19.53 -1.64
C ASN A 146 10.42 19.93 -3.08
N LYS A 147 11.28 19.14 -3.74
CA LYS A 147 11.70 19.40 -5.12
C LYS A 147 10.55 19.34 -6.12
N PHE A 148 9.61 18.40 -5.96
CA PHE A 148 8.41 18.39 -6.81
C PHE A 148 7.45 19.54 -6.49
N ALA A 149 7.32 19.92 -5.22
CA ALA A 149 6.48 21.02 -4.80
C ALA A 149 6.96 22.37 -5.34
N GLU A 150 8.27 22.57 -5.40
CA GLU A 150 8.95 23.77 -5.93
C GLU A 150 8.72 24.00 -7.43
N ILE A 151 8.46 22.96 -8.23
CA ILE A 151 8.27 23.11 -9.68
C ILE A 151 7.11 24.08 -10.01
N GLY A 152 6.08 24.10 -9.17
CA GLY A 152 4.92 24.99 -9.33
C GLY A 152 5.13 26.42 -8.83
N TYR A 153 6.23 26.71 -8.14
CA TYR A 153 6.47 28.01 -7.52
C TYR A 153 6.77 29.09 -8.57
N THR A 154 6.20 30.27 -8.39
CA THR A 154 6.58 31.49 -9.12
C THR A 154 6.57 32.70 -8.18
N THR A 155 7.27 33.78 -8.53
CA THR A 155 7.21 35.03 -7.74
C THR A 155 5.81 35.66 -7.72
N ALA A 156 5.02 35.45 -8.78
CA ALA A 156 3.65 35.93 -8.88
C ALA A 156 2.64 35.08 -8.08
N ASN A 157 2.95 33.80 -7.88
CA ASN A 157 2.17 32.86 -7.07
C ASN A 157 3.12 32.06 -6.15
N PRO A 158 3.39 32.56 -4.93
CA PRO A 158 4.40 32.00 -4.04
C PRO A 158 3.95 30.74 -3.29
N LEU A 159 2.92 30.04 -3.78
CA LEU A 159 2.44 28.77 -3.22
C LEU A 159 3.26 27.59 -3.78
N TYR A 160 3.40 26.54 -2.98
CA TYR A 160 3.99 25.28 -3.42
C TYR A 160 2.93 24.35 -4.03
N GLY A 161 3.38 23.41 -4.87
CA GLY A 161 2.53 22.35 -5.38
C GLY A 161 2.13 21.34 -4.29
N VAL A 162 1.12 20.51 -4.59
CA VAL A 162 0.55 19.54 -3.63
C VAL A 162 1.57 18.56 -3.02
N MET A 163 2.69 18.31 -3.71
CA MET A 163 3.74 17.41 -3.23
C MET A 163 4.41 17.88 -1.93
N GLY A 164 4.31 19.16 -1.57
CA GLY A 164 4.83 19.69 -0.30
C GLY A 164 3.92 19.41 0.90
N TYR A 165 2.75 18.80 0.70
CA TYR A 165 1.71 18.68 1.73
C TYR A 165 1.18 17.25 1.80
N VAL A 166 1.35 16.59 2.95
CA VAL A 166 0.94 15.20 3.17
C VAL A 166 -0.52 14.91 2.83
N ALA A 167 -1.42 15.86 3.10
CA ALA A 167 -2.86 15.72 2.84
C ALA A 167 -3.22 15.77 1.34
N ALA A 168 -2.33 16.25 0.47
CA ALA A 168 -2.61 16.49 -0.94
C ALA A 168 -1.63 15.79 -1.90
N ALA A 169 -0.44 15.39 -1.43
CA ALA A 169 0.63 14.85 -2.27
C ALA A 169 0.18 13.67 -3.14
N VAL A 170 -0.61 12.75 -2.59
CA VAL A 170 -1.08 11.53 -3.28
C VAL A 170 -1.88 11.80 -4.57
N ARG A 171 -2.35 13.05 -4.76
CA ARG A 171 -3.14 13.45 -5.92
C ARG A 171 -2.29 13.66 -7.17
N ASP A 172 -1.01 14.00 -7.03
CA ASP A 172 -0.12 14.20 -8.18
C ASP A 172 0.50 12.87 -8.63
N HIS A 173 0.52 12.62 -9.94
CA HIS A 173 1.13 11.41 -10.51
C HIS A 173 2.60 11.22 -10.08
N VAL A 174 3.35 12.31 -9.88
CA VAL A 174 4.76 12.22 -9.47
C VAL A 174 4.94 11.65 -8.06
N PHE A 175 3.91 11.71 -7.19
CA PHE A 175 3.93 11.02 -5.89
C PHE A 175 4.25 9.55 -6.07
N TRP A 176 3.52 8.89 -6.96
CA TRP A 176 3.62 7.47 -7.21
C TRP A 176 5.00 7.12 -7.78
N ARG A 177 5.47 7.88 -8.77
CA ARG A 177 6.81 7.68 -9.35
C ARG A 177 7.94 7.90 -8.34
N TRP A 178 7.80 8.89 -7.48
CA TRP A 178 8.75 9.16 -6.41
C TRP A 178 8.78 8.02 -5.38
N HIS A 179 7.62 7.61 -4.90
CA HIS A 179 7.49 6.52 -3.95
C HIS A 179 7.93 5.18 -4.55
N ARG A 180 7.78 4.96 -5.86
CA ARG A 180 8.37 3.80 -6.54
C ARG A 180 9.89 3.80 -6.47
N HIS A 181 10.55 4.94 -6.69
CA HIS A 181 12.00 5.09 -6.50
C HIS A 181 12.41 4.86 -5.04
N ILE A 182 11.64 5.37 -4.07
CA ILE A 182 11.89 5.13 -2.64
C ILE A 182 11.73 3.65 -2.26
N ASP A 183 10.75 2.96 -2.84
CA ASP A 183 10.51 1.54 -2.62
C ASP A 183 11.66 0.65 -3.16
N ASP A 184 12.49 1.14 -4.09
CA ASP A 184 13.66 0.39 -4.59
C ASP A 184 14.66 0.05 -3.47
N PHE A 185 14.87 0.96 -2.51
CA PHE A 185 15.74 0.69 -1.36
C PHE A 185 15.21 -0.47 -0.51
N ARG A 186 13.89 -0.50 -0.27
CA ARG A 186 13.21 -1.60 0.43
C ARG A 186 13.27 -2.90 -0.37
N ARG A 187 13.14 -2.84 -1.70
CA ARG A 187 13.21 -4.02 -2.56
C ARG A 187 14.58 -4.69 -2.51
N ILE A 188 15.67 -3.94 -2.39
CA ILE A 188 17.02 -4.52 -2.23
C ILE A 188 17.10 -5.35 -0.95
N ILE A 189 16.66 -4.81 0.20
CA ILE A 189 16.63 -5.56 1.46
C ILE A 189 15.74 -6.81 1.34
N GLY A 190 14.54 -6.67 0.74
CA GLY A 190 13.61 -7.77 0.57
C GLY A 190 14.12 -8.87 -0.38
N SER A 191 15.13 -8.59 -1.19
CA SER A 191 15.81 -9.56 -2.06
C SER A 191 17.09 -10.13 -1.45
N LYS A 192 17.68 -9.43 -0.45
CA LYS A 192 18.91 -9.86 0.24
C LYS A 192 18.65 -10.98 1.26
N TYR A 193 17.51 -10.95 1.94
CA TYR A 193 17.14 -11.95 2.94
C TYR A 193 16.05 -12.87 2.39
N THR A 194 16.20 -14.17 2.64
CA THR A 194 15.23 -15.20 2.27
C THR A 194 14.56 -15.78 3.51
N HIS A 195 13.38 -16.36 3.34
CA HIS A 195 12.75 -17.14 4.41
C HIS A 195 12.03 -18.38 3.90
N SER A 196 11.86 -19.37 4.78
CA SER A 196 11.03 -20.54 4.51
C SER A 196 9.56 -20.24 4.82
N LEU A 197 8.67 -20.70 3.94
CA LEU A 197 7.23 -20.73 4.18
C LEU A 197 6.83 -21.76 5.25
N LEU A 198 7.76 -22.63 5.67
CA LEU A 198 7.53 -23.66 6.67
C LEU A 198 7.83 -23.21 8.10
N THR A 199 8.63 -22.15 8.29
CA THR A 199 9.14 -21.74 9.61
C THR A 199 8.03 -21.48 10.62
N TYR A 200 6.94 -20.83 10.17
CA TYR A 200 5.81 -20.46 11.01
C TYR A 200 4.51 -21.11 10.53
N LYS A 201 4.58 -22.27 9.88
CA LYS A 201 3.38 -22.93 9.36
C LYS A 201 2.46 -23.35 10.52
N ALA A 202 1.16 -23.15 10.36
CA ALA A 202 0.19 -23.82 11.22
C ALA A 202 0.09 -25.31 10.87
N ASP A 203 -0.13 -26.17 11.87
CA ASP A 203 -0.48 -27.58 11.65
C ASP A 203 -1.97 -27.72 11.32
N ALA A 204 -2.36 -27.12 10.19
CA ALA A 204 -3.71 -27.08 9.66
C ALA A 204 -3.69 -26.98 8.13
N GLU A 205 -4.76 -27.44 7.50
CA GLU A 205 -4.99 -27.42 6.07
C GLU A 205 -6.09 -26.39 5.72
N ILE A 206 -5.86 -25.54 4.74
CA ILE A 206 -6.91 -24.71 4.14
C ILE A 206 -7.61 -25.51 3.04
N CYS A 207 -8.78 -26.06 3.37
CA CYS A 207 -9.59 -26.85 2.44
C CYS A 207 -10.34 -25.99 1.42
N ASN A 208 -10.75 -24.77 1.80
CA ASN A 208 -11.47 -23.84 0.94
C ASN A 208 -11.02 -22.39 1.18
N LEU A 209 -10.94 -21.61 0.10
CA LEU A 209 -10.71 -20.17 0.12
C LEU A 209 -11.59 -19.52 -0.95
N CYS A 210 -12.55 -18.71 -0.53
CA CYS A 210 -13.47 -18.01 -1.43
C CYS A 210 -13.61 -16.55 -1.03
N ILE A 211 -13.61 -15.65 -2.01
CA ILE A 211 -14.09 -14.28 -1.89
C ILE A 211 -15.36 -14.16 -2.74
N GLN A 212 -16.42 -13.64 -2.15
CA GLN A 212 -17.72 -13.56 -2.81
C GLN A 212 -18.58 -12.41 -2.26
N PRO A 213 -19.62 -11.97 -3.00
CA PRO A 213 -20.58 -11.01 -2.51
C PRO A 213 -21.25 -11.49 -1.21
N GLN A 214 -21.55 -10.56 -0.31
CA GLN A 214 -22.34 -10.88 0.89
C GLN A 214 -23.80 -11.16 0.53
N ASN A 215 -24.35 -10.47 -0.47
CA ASN A 215 -25.71 -10.67 -0.93
C ASN A 215 -25.82 -11.96 -1.77
N PRO A 216 -26.57 -12.99 -1.33
CA PRO A 216 -26.75 -14.21 -2.11
C PRO A 216 -27.48 -14.01 -3.44
N SER A 217 -28.20 -12.89 -3.58
CA SER A 217 -28.91 -12.48 -4.80
C SER A 217 -28.11 -11.47 -5.62
N SER A 218 -26.79 -11.37 -5.41
CA SER A 218 -25.92 -10.51 -6.21
C SER A 218 -26.01 -10.85 -7.69
N ASN A 219 -26.02 -9.82 -8.54
CA ASN A 219 -25.94 -9.96 -10.00
C ASN A 219 -24.49 -10.12 -10.49
N THR A 220 -23.51 -10.04 -9.59
CA THR A 220 -22.11 -10.28 -9.93
C THR A 220 -21.91 -11.72 -10.38
N PRO A 221 -21.26 -11.98 -11.53
CA PRO A 221 -21.05 -13.34 -12.00
C PRO A 221 -20.36 -14.22 -10.97
N ALA A 222 -20.78 -15.48 -10.89
CA ALA A 222 -20.26 -16.46 -9.93
C ALA A 222 -18.71 -16.52 -9.95
N GLY A 223 -18.12 -16.59 -8.77
CA GLY A 223 -16.65 -16.56 -8.60
C GLY A 223 -16.03 -15.17 -8.78
N GLY A 224 -16.79 -14.10 -8.55
CA GLY A 224 -16.25 -12.74 -8.57
C GLY A 224 -16.94 -11.77 -7.62
N VAL A 225 -16.39 -10.57 -7.56
CA VAL A 225 -16.87 -9.42 -6.78
C VAL A 225 -16.97 -8.20 -7.68
N ALA A 226 -17.76 -7.20 -7.28
CA ALA A 226 -18.00 -6.01 -8.08
C ALA A 226 -17.45 -4.72 -7.44
N THR A 227 -16.97 -3.83 -8.30
CA THR A 227 -16.73 -2.42 -8.00
C THR A 227 -17.64 -1.53 -8.84
N TYR A 228 -17.82 -0.30 -8.36
CA TYR A 228 -18.71 0.68 -8.94
C TYR A 228 -18.03 2.04 -9.00
N LEU A 229 -18.08 2.66 -10.17
CA LEU A 229 -17.87 4.10 -10.29
C LEU A 229 -19.19 4.79 -9.92
N CYS A 230 -19.23 5.40 -8.75
CA CYS A 230 -20.45 5.96 -8.15
C CYS A 230 -20.48 7.49 -8.16
N PRO A 231 -21.69 8.09 -8.23
CA PRO A 231 -21.86 9.52 -8.11
C PRO A 231 -21.45 10.01 -6.73
N PRO A 232 -21.11 11.31 -6.61
CA PRO A 232 -20.91 11.91 -5.31
C PRO A 232 -22.14 11.65 -4.43
N ASP A 233 -21.91 11.06 -3.26
CA ASP A 233 -22.95 10.83 -2.27
C ASP A 233 -23.16 12.09 -1.42
N ILE A 234 -24.30 12.75 -1.63
CA ILE A 234 -24.69 13.98 -0.91
C ILE A 234 -24.81 13.69 0.60
N GLY A 235 -25.28 12.50 0.98
CA GLY A 235 -25.41 12.09 2.39
C GLY A 235 -24.06 11.98 3.10
N LEU A 236 -22.97 11.83 2.34
CA LEU A 236 -21.59 11.78 2.84
C LEU A 236 -20.81 13.07 2.56
N ASN A 237 -21.48 14.15 2.13
CA ASN A 237 -20.86 15.42 1.73
C ASN A 237 -19.78 15.26 0.66
N GLU A 238 -19.98 14.34 -0.28
CA GLU A 238 -19.03 14.12 -1.37
C GLU A 238 -19.31 15.09 -2.51
N VAL A 239 -18.24 15.69 -3.03
CA VAL A 239 -18.30 16.59 -4.20
C VAL A 239 -17.78 15.94 -5.48
N ASN A 240 -17.13 14.79 -5.37
CA ASN A 240 -16.54 14.06 -6.48
C ASN A 240 -17.07 12.63 -6.51
N ALA A 241 -17.17 12.07 -7.72
CA ALA A 241 -17.41 10.65 -7.92
C ALA A 241 -16.32 9.82 -7.21
N LYS A 242 -16.71 8.64 -6.71
CA LYS A 242 -15.80 7.74 -6.01
C LYS A 242 -15.98 6.31 -6.47
N LEU A 243 -14.86 5.58 -6.46
CA LEU A 243 -14.89 4.12 -6.51
C LEU A 243 -15.57 3.61 -5.24
N ARG A 244 -16.43 2.61 -5.40
CA ARG A 244 -17.02 1.82 -4.32
C ARG A 244 -16.97 0.35 -4.71
N GLN A 245 -17.33 -0.52 -3.77
CA GLN A 245 -17.39 -1.95 -3.97
C GLN A 245 -18.70 -2.52 -3.44
N GLU A 246 -19.15 -3.61 -4.05
CA GLU A 246 -20.18 -4.45 -3.44
C GLU A 246 -19.63 -5.03 -2.13
N PRO A 247 -20.41 -5.02 -1.02
CA PRO A 247 -20.01 -5.70 0.20
C PRO A 247 -19.66 -7.16 -0.10
N TYR A 248 -18.45 -7.57 0.27
CA TYR A 248 -17.94 -8.91 0.03
C TYR A 248 -17.52 -9.57 1.34
N LYS A 249 -17.36 -10.89 1.30
CA LYS A 249 -16.87 -11.69 2.42
C LYS A 249 -15.85 -12.71 1.95
N TRP A 250 -15.01 -13.14 2.88
CA TRP A 250 -14.13 -14.28 2.75
C TRP A 250 -14.74 -15.47 3.47
N ASP A 251 -14.78 -16.63 2.84
CA ASP A 251 -15.11 -17.90 3.47
C ASP A 251 -13.88 -18.82 3.38
N ILE A 252 -13.33 -19.19 4.54
CA ILE A 252 -12.11 -19.99 4.66
C ILE A 252 -12.42 -21.25 5.48
N THR A 253 -12.36 -22.42 4.86
CA THR A 253 -12.53 -23.69 5.56
C THR A 253 -11.17 -24.22 5.97
N VAL A 254 -10.98 -24.43 7.27
CA VAL A 254 -9.73 -24.93 7.85
C VAL A 254 -9.96 -26.25 8.55
N LYS A 255 -9.05 -27.20 8.35
CA LYS A 255 -9.03 -28.51 8.98
C LYS A 255 -7.73 -28.68 9.77
N SER A 256 -7.83 -29.06 11.04
CA SER A 256 -6.66 -29.37 11.85
C SER A 256 -5.92 -30.59 11.29
N THR A 257 -4.59 -30.58 11.32
CA THR A 257 -3.76 -31.77 11.01
C THR A 257 -3.15 -32.41 12.26
N LEU A 258 -3.56 -31.97 13.46
CA LEU A 258 -3.10 -32.57 14.71
C LEU A 258 -3.68 -33.99 14.89
N PRO A 259 -2.95 -34.91 15.56
CA PRO A 259 -3.45 -36.26 15.84
C PRO A 259 -4.71 -36.29 16.70
N LYS A 260 -4.85 -35.31 17.60
CA LYS A 260 -6.03 -35.11 18.44
C LYS A 260 -6.79 -33.89 17.95
N SER A 261 -8.08 -34.07 17.66
CA SER A 261 -8.95 -32.96 17.27
C SER A 261 -8.92 -31.86 18.34
N PRO A 262 -8.83 -30.58 17.94
CA PRO A 262 -9.03 -29.46 18.85
C PRO A 262 -10.40 -29.56 19.54
N THR A 263 -10.49 -28.96 20.73
CA THR A 263 -11.73 -28.92 21.54
C THR A 263 -11.94 -27.52 22.09
N VAL A 264 -13.17 -27.20 22.54
CA VAL A 264 -13.48 -25.91 23.20
C VAL A 264 -12.52 -25.60 24.36
N THR A 265 -12.10 -26.60 25.12
CA THR A 265 -11.16 -26.45 26.25
C THR A 265 -9.68 -26.42 25.85
N CYS A 266 -9.35 -26.75 24.60
CA CYS A 266 -7.99 -26.78 24.07
C CYS A 266 -8.05 -26.49 22.56
N PRO A 267 -8.38 -25.25 22.18
CA PRO A 267 -8.50 -24.90 20.78
C PRO A 267 -7.13 -24.73 20.14
N GLN A 268 -7.06 -24.96 18.83
CA GLN A 268 -5.89 -24.65 18.03
C GLN A 268 -6.01 -23.23 17.49
N VAL A 269 -5.07 -22.36 17.86
CA VAL A 269 -5.06 -20.94 17.46
C VAL A 269 -4.06 -20.73 16.34
N PHE A 270 -4.41 -19.93 15.34
CA PHE A 270 -3.53 -19.52 14.26
C PHE A 270 -3.98 -18.18 13.66
N THR A 271 -3.06 -17.49 12.99
CA THR A 271 -3.34 -16.25 12.26
C THR A 271 -3.58 -16.56 10.78
N VAL A 272 -4.70 -16.06 10.25
CA VAL A 272 -5.03 -16.07 8.83
C VAL A 272 -4.46 -14.82 8.19
N ARG A 273 -3.72 -14.95 7.09
CA ARG A 273 -3.13 -13.84 6.32
C ARG A 273 -3.69 -13.87 4.90
N LEU A 274 -4.37 -12.80 4.49
CA LEU A 274 -5.08 -12.72 3.20
C LEU A 274 -4.44 -11.68 2.29
N PHE A 275 -4.12 -12.10 1.07
CA PHE A 275 -3.61 -11.24 0.00
C PHE A 275 -4.34 -11.48 -1.31
N ILE A 276 -4.31 -10.49 -2.20
CA ILE A 276 -4.71 -10.66 -3.60
C ILE A 276 -3.60 -10.13 -4.53
N VAL A 277 -3.56 -10.63 -5.75
CA VAL A 277 -2.68 -10.11 -6.80
C VAL A 277 -3.39 -10.20 -8.14
N LEU A 278 -3.08 -9.28 -9.05
CA LEU A 278 -3.50 -9.39 -10.44
C LEU A 278 -2.90 -10.68 -11.03
N GLU A 279 -3.68 -11.50 -11.73
CA GLU A 279 -3.21 -12.84 -12.16
C GLU A 279 -1.94 -12.76 -13.03
N THR A 280 -1.81 -11.73 -13.88
CA THR A 280 -0.61 -11.52 -14.70
C THR A 280 0.64 -11.15 -13.90
N LEU A 281 0.48 -10.72 -12.64
CA LEU A 281 1.56 -10.33 -11.73
C LEU A 281 1.79 -11.34 -10.61
N ILE A 282 1.22 -12.54 -10.69
CA ILE A 282 1.33 -13.56 -9.63
C ILE A 282 2.79 -13.86 -9.22
N GLN A 283 3.72 -13.77 -10.17
CA GLN A 283 5.15 -14.02 -9.92
C GLN A 283 5.89 -12.80 -9.34
N ASP A 284 5.31 -11.60 -9.35
CA ASP A 284 5.91 -10.42 -8.72
C ASP A 284 5.53 -10.37 -7.24
N ARG A 285 6.51 -10.67 -6.39
CA ARG A 285 6.39 -10.60 -4.93
C ARG A 285 5.90 -9.23 -4.44
N ASN A 286 6.23 -8.14 -5.12
CA ASN A 286 5.89 -6.79 -4.69
C ASN A 286 4.50 -6.34 -5.16
N ALA A 287 3.81 -7.13 -5.99
CA ALA A 287 2.48 -6.83 -6.50
C ALA A 287 1.35 -7.36 -5.58
N TRP A 288 1.67 -8.16 -4.57
CA TRP A 288 0.70 -8.71 -3.64
C TRP A 288 0.13 -7.64 -2.70
N ILE A 289 -1.18 -7.52 -2.71
CA ILE A 289 -1.96 -6.56 -1.94
C ILE A 289 -2.49 -7.25 -0.69
N GLU A 290 -2.13 -6.76 0.49
CA GLU A 290 -2.68 -7.21 1.77
C GLU A 290 -4.17 -6.81 1.85
N MET A 291 -5.02 -7.79 2.14
CA MET A 291 -6.47 -7.61 2.23
C MET A 291 -7.00 -7.75 3.64
N ASP A 292 -6.44 -8.68 4.42
CA ASP A 292 -6.78 -8.85 5.83
C ASP A 292 -5.73 -9.69 6.56
N LYS A 293 -5.74 -9.61 7.88
CA LYS A 293 -5.02 -10.51 8.76
C LYS A 293 -5.71 -10.55 10.13
N PHE A 294 -6.02 -11.75 10.63
CA PHE A 294 -6.78 -11.94 11.87
C PHE A 294 -6.49 -13.30 12.51
N THR A 295 -6.56 -13.37 13.84
CA THR A 295 -6.45 -14.61 14.61
C THR A 295 -7.77 -15.37 14.56
N VAL A 296 -7.73 -16.69 14.42
CA VAL A 296 -8.89 -17.57 14.62
C VAL A 296 -8.56 -18.69 15.59
N SER A 297 -9.60 -19.22 16.22
CA SER A 297 -9.53 -20.32 17.18
C SER A 297 -10.38 -21.48 16.66
N LEU A 298 -9.73 -22.61 16.38
CA LEU A 298 -10.37 -23.83 15.89
C LEU A 298 -10.59 -24.78 17.07
N ASP A 299 -11.85 -25.07 17.40
CA ASP A 299 -12.25 -25.85 18.58
C ASP A 299 -12.82 -27.24 18.24
N LYS A 300 -12.66 -27.65 16.98
CA LYS A 300 -13.10 -28.93 16.42
C LYS A 300 -12.21 -29.32 15.24
N GLN A 301 -12.43 -30.50 14.63
CA GLN A 301 -11.55 -31.01 13.57
C GLN A 301 -11.50 -30.10 12.33
N GLN A 302 -12.62 -29.48 11.97
CA GLN A 302 -12.75 -28.63 10.80
C GLN A 302 -13.84 -27.58 11.03
N ASP A 303 -13.60 -26.35 10.60
CA ASP A 303 -14.60 -25.28 10.60
C ASP A 303 -14.46 -24.36 9.39
N THR A 304 -15.49 -23.54 9.14
CA THR A 304 -15.45 -22.46 8.16
C THR A 304 -15.55 -21.11 8.87
N PHE A 305 -14.54 -20.27 8.66
CA PHE A 305 -14.51 -18.91 9.16
C PHE A 305 -14.98 -17.96 8.05
N THR A 306 -16.03 -17.19 8.34
CA THR A 306 -16.52 -16.13 7.48
C THR A 306 -16.00 -14.79 7.98
N ARG A 307 -15.39 -13.99 7.11
CA ARG A 307 -14.84 -12.66 7.42
C ARG A 307 -15.40 -11.61 6.46
N MET A 308 -16.13 -10.63 6.98
CA MET A 308 -16.74 -9.55 6.20
C MET A 308 -15.72 -8.49 5.83
N ASP A 309 -15.95 -7.77 4.73
CA ASP A 309 -15.06 -6.70 4.25
C ASP A 309 -14.80 -5.58 5.27
N LEU A 310 -15.82 -5.23 6.06
CA LEU A 310 -15.73 -4.21 7.12
C LEU A 310 -14.85 -4.63 8.31
N GLU A 311 -14.60 -5.92 8.45
CA GLU A 311 -13.79 -6.46 9.54
C GLU A 311 -12.29 -6.41 9.24
N SER A 312 -11.89 -6.10 7.99
CA SER A 312 -10.48 -6.05 7.57
C SER A 312 -9.57 -5.21 8.47
N ALA A 313 -8.43 -5.78 8.87
CA ALA A 313 -7.35 -5.11 9.60
C ALA A 313 -6.64 -4.00 8.80
N VAL A 314 -6.85 -3.96 7.48
CA VAL A 314 -6.29 -2.94 6.57
C VAL A 314 -7.21 -1.73 6.47
N ALA A 315 -8.51 -1.99 6.46
CA ALA A 315 -9.50 -0.96 6.18
C ALA A 315 -9.73 -0.03 7.37
N ARG A 316 -9.97 1.25 7.05
CA ARG A 316 -10.27 2.29 8.02
C ARG A 316 -11.55 1.97 8.78
N LYS A 317 -11.44 1.80 10.09
CA LYS A 317 -12.60 1.67 10.99
C LYS A 317 -13.28 3.02 11.18
N VAL A 318 -14.52 3.17 10.69
CA VAL A 318 -15.31 4.40 10.89
C VAL A 318 -15.97 4.34 12.27
N ARG A 319 -15.45 5.08 13.25
CA ARG A 319 -16.07 5.25 14.57
C ARG A 319 -16.78 6.61 14.65
N PRO A 320 -17.91 6.74 15.36
CA PRO A 320 -18.48 8.05 15.68
C PRO A 320 -17.41 8.87 16.41
N PHE A 321 -17.12 10.06 15.85
CA PHE A 321 -16.10 11.03 16.27
C PHE A 321 -15.68 10.91 17.74
N LYS A 322 -14.58 10.18 18.01
CA LYS A 322 -13.73 10.47 19.16
C LYS A 322 -12.59 11.37 18.68
N SER A 323 -12.17 12.28 19.55
CA SER A 323 -11.21 13.38 19.31
C SER A 323 -9.79 12.95 18.97
N ASP A 324 -9.54 11.68 18.69
CA ASP A 324 -8.22 11.14 18.43
C ASP A 324 -7.99 10.99 16.91
N SER A 325 -7.05 11.79 16.40
CA SER A 325 -6.68 11.81 14.99
C SER A 325 -6.16 10.46 14.47
N ARG A 326 -5.52 9.64 15.32
CA ARG A 326 -4.98 8.32 14.92
C ARG A 326 -6.08 7.27 14.77
N CYS A 327 -7.19 7.40 15.49
CA CYS A 327 -8.36 6.54 15.34
C CYS A 327 -9.05 6.69 13.96
N SER A 328 -8.64 7.66 13.15
CA SER A 328 -9.07 7.83 11.75
C SER A 328 -8.08 7.27 10.71
N CYS A 329 -6.91 6.77 11.14
CA CYS A 329 -5.93 6.16 10.24
C CYS A 329 -6.45 4.82 9.71
N GLY A 330 -6.23 4.58 8.41
CA GLY A 330 -6.53 3.30 7.76
C GLY A 330 -6.74 3.47 6.26
N TRP A 331 -6.70 2.36 5.53
CA TRP A 331 -6.98 2.39 4.10
C TRP A 331 -8.47 2.66 3.84
N PRO A 332 -8.87 3.53 2.91
CA PRO A 332 -10.29 3.82 2.67
C PRO A 332 -11.08 2.54 2.33
N GLN A 333 -12.18 2.28 3.05
CA GLN A 333 -13.00 1.08 2.85
C GLN A 333 -13.42 0.89 1.39
N ASN A 334 -13.79 1.99 0.73
CA ASN A 334 -14.26 2.00 -0.65
C ASN A 334 -13.16 1.76 -1.70
N LEU A 335 -11.89 1.62 -1.28
CA LEU A 335 -10.72 1.33 -2.12
C LEU A 335 -10.06 -0.01 -1.75
N MET A 336 -10.73 -0.87 -0.98
CA MET A 336 -10.18 -2.17 -0.58
C MET A 336 -9.95 -3.08 -1.79
N LEU A 337 -10.87 -3.09 -2.74
CA LEU A 337 -10.70 -3.75 -4.03
C LEU A 337 -10.17 -2.78 -5.10
N PRO A 338 -9.22 -3.21 -5.95
CA PRO A 338 -8.91 -2.48 -7.17
C PRO A 338 -10.13 -2.38 -8.10
N VAL A 339 -10.16 -1.41 -9.02
CA VAL A 339 -11.31 -1.12 -9.89
C VAL A 339 -11.75 -2.29 -10.79
N GLY A 340 -10.86 -3.20 -11.17
CA GLY A 340 -11.19 -4.32 -12.07
C GLY A 340 -11.60 -3.90 -13.49
N LYS A 341 -12.28 -4.79 -14.22
CA LYS A 341 -12.70 -4.57 -15.63
C LYS A 341 -14.17 -4.94 -15.87
N PRO A 342 -14.80 -4.41 -16.92
CA PRO A 342 -16.23 -4.65 -17.20
C PRO A 342 -16.58 -6.12 -17.46
N ASP A 343 -15.65 -6.84 -18.08
CA ASP A 343 -15.70 -8.28 -18.38
C ASP A 343 -15.10 -9.15 -17.26
N GLY A 344 -14.66 -8.53 -16.17
CA GLY A 344 -14.03 -9.17 -15.03
C GLY A 344 -12.52 -9.30 -15.21
N LEU A 345 -11.76 -8.54 -14.42
CA LEU A 345 -10.31 -8.66 -14.38
C LEU A 345 -9.90 -9.80 -13.46
N ALA A 346 -9.02 -10.69 -13.92
CA ALA A 346 -8.63 -11.89 -13.18
C ALA A 346 -7.62 -11.59 -12.06
N TYR A 347 -7.92 -12.06 -10.86
CA TYR A 347 -7.09 -11.96 -9.68
C TYR A 347 -6.89 -13.34 -9.04
N VAL A 348 -5.80 -13.46 -8.30
CA VAL A 348 -5.52 -14.61 -7.45
C VAL A 348 -5.56 -14.15 -5.99
N ALA A 349 -6.41 -14.80 -5.20
CA ALA A 349 -6.40 -14.71 -3.75
C ALA A 349 -5.41 -15.72 -3.16
N PHE A 350 -4.73 -15.31 -2.11
CA PHE A 350 -3.80 -16.11 -1.32
C PHE A 350 -4.23 -16.06 0.14
N ALA A 351 -4.30 -17.22 0.78
CA ALA A 351 -4.44 -17.35 2.22
C ALA A 351 -3.30 -18.19 2.78
N MET A 352 -2.76 -17.79 3.93
CA MET A 352 -1.77 -18.54 4.70
C MET A 352 -2.19 -18.60 6.17
N LEU A 353 -2.02 -19.77 6.79
CA LEU A 353 -2.15 -19.96 8.23
C LEU A 353 -0.76 -19.97 8.87
N THR A 354 -0.54 -19.08 9.83
CA THR A 354 0.67 -19.06 10.64
C THR A 354 0.42 -19.49 12.08
N ASN A 355 1.37 -20.19 12.69
CA ASN A 355 1.32 -20.65 14.09
C ASN A 355 1.64 -19.53 15.10
N ASP A 356 1.14 -18.34 14.82
CA ASP A 356 1.23 -17.16 15.66
C ASP A 356 -0.16 -16.57 15.91
N GLU A 357 -0.23 -15.68 16.89
CA GLU A 357 -1.42 -14.95 17.29
C GLU A 357 -1.11 -13.45 17.28
N LEU A 358 -2.08 -12.67 16.80
CA LEU A 358 -2.03 -11.21 16.87
C LEU A 358 -2.31 -10.71 18.30
N GLY A 359 -1.74 -9.56 18.66
CA GLY A 359 -2.00 -8.88 19.92
C GLY A 359 -3.47 -8.49 20.14
N GLN A 360 -3.85 -8.29 21.42
CA GLN A 360 -5.24 -8.19 21.91
C GLN A 360 -6.09 -7.03 21.32
N ASP A 361 -5.48 -6.02 20.68
CA ASP A 361 -6.21 -4.87 20.09
C ASP A 361 -6.41 -4.97 18.56
N SER A 362 -6.15 -6.13 17.97
CA SER A 362 -6.16 -6.29 16.51
C SER A 362 -7.54 -6.14 15.83
N GLU A 363 -8.64 -6.30 16.55
CA GLU A 363 -9.97 -6.23 15.92
C GLU A 363 -10.54 -4.81 15.85
N THR A 364 -10.02 -3.88 16.66
CA THR A 364 -10.66 -2.57 16.84
C THR A 364 -10.00 -1.45 16.04
N HIS A 365 -8.83 -1.70 15.42
CA HIS A 365 -8.03 -0.70 14.71
C HIS A 365 -7.65 -1.15 13.29
N SER A 366 -7.33 -0.18 12.43
CA SER A 366 -6.75 -0.41 11.09
C SER A 366 -5.25 -0.74 11.19
N LEU A 367 -4.92 -1.77 11.96
CA LEU A 367 -3.56 -2.07 12.41
C LEU A 367 -2.56 -2.33 11.29
N SER A 368 -2.97 -2.93 10.16
CA SER A 368 -2.01 -3.40 9.15
C SER A 368 -1.11 -2.27 8.67
N PHE A 369 -1.68 -1.09 8.41
CA PHE A 369 -0.95 0.07 7.91
C PHE A 369 -0.66 1.14 8.97
N CYS A 370 -1.40 1.14 10.09
CA CYS A 370 -1.33 2.19 11.10
C CYS A 370 -0.69 1.75 12.42
N GLY A 371 -0.51 0.45 12.63
CA GLY A 371 -0.05 -0.11 13.91
C GLY A 371 -1.05 0.15 15.05
N VAL A 372 -0.53 0.08 16.28
CA VAL A 372 -1.24 0.43 17.51
C VAL A 372 -0.58 1.67 18.11
N GLU A 373 -1.36 2.51 18.75
CA GLU A 373 -0.84 3.73 19.38
C GLU A 373 -0.15 3.41 20.70
N ASN A 374 1.08 3.91 20.87
CA ASN A 374 1.90 3.76 22.08
C ASN A 374 2.12 2.30 22.48
N ASP A 375 2.09 1.39 21.51
CA ASP A 375 2.32 -0.04 21.69
C ASP A 375 3.07 -0.59 20.46
N ASP A 376 3.57 -1.80 20.60
CA ASP A 376 4.26 -2.52 19.53
C ASP A 376 3.30 -2.88 18.39
N TYR A 377 3.86 -3.10 17.20
CA TYR A 377 3.09 -3.63 16.08
C TYR A 377 2.53 -5.03 16.46
N PRO A 378 1.20 -5.26 16.38
CA PRO A 378 0.55 -6.40 17.04
C PRO A 378 0.72 -7.72 16.28
N ASP A 379 1.48 -7.75 15.19
CA ASP A 379 1.84 -8.98 14.48
C ASP A 379 3.31 -9.30 14.77
N PRO A 380 3.62 -10.48 15.34
CA PRO A 380 5.00 -10.87 15.62
C PRO A 380 5.80 -11.18 14.35
N ARG A 381 5.20 -11.11 13.16
CA ARG A 381 5.87 -11.23 11.86
C ARG A 381 6.09 -9.86 11.25
N CYS A 382 7.13 -9.76 10.40
CA CYS A 382 7.40 -8.54 9.66
C CYS A 382 6.20 -8.13 8.78
N MET A 383 5.96 -6.82 8.66
CA MET A 383 4.93 -6.27 7.79
C MET A 383 5.04 -6.81 6.37
N GLY A 384 3.91 -7.32 5.83
CA GLY A 384 3.82 -7.93 4.51
C GLY A 384 4.25 -9.39 4.41
N TYR A 385 4.51 -10.09 5.52
CA TYR A 385 4.76 -11.54 5.51
C TYR A 385 3.59 -12.32 4.87
N PRO A 386 3.83 -13.28 3.95
CA PRO A 386 5.13 -13.83 3.57
C PRO A 386 5.77 -13.16 2.33
N PHE A 387 5.18 -12.12 1.75
CA PHE A 387 5.72 -11.47 0.55
C PHE A 387 6.75 -10.37 0.86
N ASN A 388 7.08 -10.14 2.12
CA ASN A 388 8.06 -9.14 2.53
C ASN A 388 9.49 -9.50 2.10
N LYS A 389 9.81 -10.79 1.95
CA LYS A 389 11.12 -11.35 1.59
C LYS A 389 11.00 -12.41 0.49
N VAL A 390 12.10 -12.71 -0.18
CA VAL A 390 12.14 -13.81 -1.16
C VAL A 390 11.98 -15.15 -0.44
N TRP A 391 11.21 -16.06 -1.02
CA TRP A 391 11.05 -17.41 -0.48
C TRP A 391 12.27 -18.25 -0.83
N GLU A 392 12.81 -19.01 0.12
CA GLU A 392 13.96 -19.91 -0.13
C GLU A 392 13.70 -20.85 -1.31
N SER A 393 12.47 -21.35 -1.47
CA SER A 393 12.07 -22.18 -2.60
C SER A 393 12.21 -21.48 -3.96
N ARG A 394 11.98 -20.15 -4.02
CA ARG A 394 12.22 -19.35 -5.24
C ARG A 394 13.66 -18.88 -5.39
N ALA A 395 14.40 -18.70 -4.28
CA ALA A 395 15.81 -18.37 -4.36
C ALA A 395 16.63 -19.56 -4.90
N ASN A 396 16.21 -20.78 -4.56
CA ASN A 396 16.89 -22.02 -4.93
C ASN A 396 16.38 -22.65 -6.24
N SER A 397 15.28 -22.15 -6.80
CA SER A 397 14.71 -22.66 -8.06
C SER A 397 13.86 -21.59 -8.76
N ASP A 398 13.74 -21.66 -10.08
CA ASP A 398 12.81 -20.83 -10.86
C ASP A 398 11.34 -21.29 -10.73
N ALA A 399 10.98 -21.97 -9.63
CA ALA A 399 9.63 -22.46 -9.41
C ALA A 399 8.62 -21.30 -9.31
N SER A 400 7.47 -21.52 -9.94
CA SER A 400 6.34 -20.59 -9.86
C SER A 400 5.74 -20.57 -8.45
N VAL A 401 5.10 -19.46 -8.10
CA VAL A 401 4.35 -19.36 -6.83
C VAL A 401 3.38 -20.52 -6.68
N GLU A 402 2.66 -20.87 -7.74
CA GLU A 402 1.68 -21.97 -7.76
C GLU A 402 2.32 -23.32 -7.45
N SER A 403 3.46 -23.63 -8.07
CA SER A 403 4.16 -24.90 -7.83
C SER A 403 4.67 -25.01 -6.39
N ILE A 404 5.11 -23.89 -5.80
CA ILE A 404 5.62 -23.86 -4.43
C ILE A 404 4.50 -24.10 -3.42
N VAL A 405 3.33 -23.50 -3.63
CA VAL A 405 2.22 -23.56 -2.67
C VAL A 405 1.35 -24.81 -2.82
N GLU A 406 1.38 -25.48 -3.97
CA GLU A 406 0.56 -26.68 -4.24
C GLU A 406 0.71 -27.77 -3.17
N ASN A 407 1.90 -27.92 -2.59
CA ASN A 407 2.22 -28.92 -1.57
C ASN A 407 2.24 -28.37 -0.13
N GLN A 408 1.70 -27.16 0.09
CA GLN A 408 1.72 -26.49 1.39
C GLN A 408 0.30 -26.45 1.97
N PRO A 409 -0.09 -27.37 2.88
CA PRO A 409 -1.48 -27.47 3.34
C PRO A 409 -1.97 -26.19 4.04
N HIS A 410 -1.07 -25.47 4.71
CA HIS A 410 -1.36 -24.21 5.39
C HIS A 410 -1.51 -23.01 4.45
N ILE A 411 -1.38 -23.19 3.14
CA ILE A 411 -1.49 -22.14 2.12
C ILE A 411 -2.51 -22.56 1.05
N LYS A 412 -3.33 -21.62 0.58
CA LYS A 412 -4.26 -21.85 -0.52
C LYS A 412 -4.27 -20.68 -1.48
N LEU A 413 -4.30 -21.00 -2.77
CA LEU A 413 -4.65 -20.05 -3.83
C LEU A 413 -6.09 -20.28 -4.28
N SER A 414 -6.78 -19.20 -4.61
CA SER A 414 -8.09 -19.22 -5.25
C SER A 414 -8.18 -18.15 -6.32
N ARG A 415 -8.79 -18.47 -7.46
CA ARG A 415 -8.94 -17.53 -8.58
C ARG A 415 -10.32 -16.90 -8.52
N PHE A 416 -10.38 -15.60 -8.75
CA PHE A 416 -11.63 -14.85 -8.81
C PHE A 416 -11.51 -13.70 -9.81
N LYS A 417 -12.63 -13.02 -10.09
CA LYS A 417 -12.64 -11.82 -10.94
C LYS A 417 -13.20 -10.61 -10.21
N ILE A 418 -12.68 -9.43 -10.55
CA ILE A 418 -13.24 -8.15 -10.14
C ILE A 418 -13.91 -7.50 -11.35
N TYR A 419 -15.24 -7.37 -11.25
CA TYR A 419 -16.08 -6.76 -12.28
C TYR A 419 -16.29 -5.27 -12.00
N ARG A 420 -16.22 -4.45 -13.04
CA ARG A 420 -16.41 -3.00 -12.95
C ARG A 420 -17.74 -2.56 -13.55
N TYR A 421 -18.54 -1.85 -12.77
CA TYR A 421 -19.82 -1.27 -13.18
C TYR A 421 -19.83 0.25 -12.98
N ILE A 422 -20.81 0.91 -13.58
CA ILE A 422 -21.13 2.32 -13.35
C ILE A 422 -22.52 2.38 -12.71
N LYS A 423 -22.66 3.15 -11.63
CA LYS A 423 -23.97 3.52 -11.08
C LYS A 423 -24.31 4.92 -11.58
N THR A 424 -25.38 5.07 -12.35
CA THR A 424 -25.76 6.36 -12.95
C THR A 424 -26.60 7.24 -12.02
N GLU A 425 -27.27 6.64 -11.04
CA GLU A 425 -28.07 7.34 -10.03
C GLU A 425 -27.82 6.77 -8.63
N VAL A 426 -28.16 7.55 -7.60
CA VAL A 426 -28.19 7.08 -6.21
C VAL A 426 -29.46 6.24 -6.04
N GLY A 427 -29.43 4.97 -6.46
CA GLY A 427 -30.68 4.20 -6.48
C GLY A 427 -30.57 2.79 -7.01
N GLU A 428 -30.87 2.56 -8.29
CA GLU A 428 -31.39 1.23 -8.67
C GLU A 428 -30.87 0.70 -10.02
N ASP A 429 -30.28 1.52 -10.90
CA ASP A 429 -29.79 1.07 -12.20
C ASP A 429 -28.25 0.92 -12.25
N GLU A 430 -27.80 -0.31 -12.48
CA GLU A 430 -26.39 -0.67 -12.68
C GLU A 430 -26.16 -1.07 -14.14
N GLN A 431 -25.15 -0.48 -14.78
CA GLN A 431 -24.74 -0.86 -16.13
C GLN A 431 -23.28 -1.30 -16.14
N LYS A 432 -22.96 -2.32 -16.94
CA LYS A 432 -21.55 -2.67 -17.21
C LYS A 432 -20.87 -1.45 -17.80
N ALA A 433 -19.71 -1.11 -17.25
CA ALA A 433 -18.91 0.01 -17.73
C ALA A 433 -18.36 -0.35 -19.13
N GLY A 434 -19.07 -0.10 -20.24
CA GLY A 434 -18.55 -0.40 -21.59
C GLY A 434 -17.27 0.38 -21.94
N ASP A 435 -16.88 0.40 -23.22
CA ASP A 435 -15.75 1.18 -23.76
C ASP A 435 -15.98 2.70 -23.75
N LEU A 436 -16.53 3.26 -22.67
CA LEU A 436 -16.66 4.70 -22.43
C LEU A 436 -15.30 5.28 -21.97
N VAL A 437 -14.25 5.07 -22.78
CA VAL A 437 -12.90 5.67 -22.63
C VAL A 437 -12.76 6.94 -23.48
N HIS A 438 -13.87 7.54 -23.92
CA HIS A 438 -13.83 8.88 -24.50
C HIS A 438 -14.84 9.81 -23.82
N ALA A 439 -14.29 10.76 -23.05
CA ALA A 439 -14.93 11.90 -22.43
C ALA A 439 -15.81 11.66 -21.19
N PHE A 440 -15.17 11.52 -20.02
CA PHE A 440 -15.76 11.96 -18.75
C PHE A 440 -15.75 13.51 -18.70
N HIS A 441 -16.60 14.15 -19.50
CA HIS A 441 -16.96 15.55 -19.30
C HIS A 441 -18.05 15.59 -18.24
N THR A 442 -17.69 16.10 -17.05
CA THR A 442 -18.61 16.64 -16.00
C THR A 442 -19.97 15.95 -15.96
N TRP A 443 -20.06 14.91 -15.14
CA TRP A 443 -21.19 13.99 -15.05
C TRP A 443 -22.59 14.64 -14.98
N MET A 444 -22.71 15.91 -14.59
CA MET A 444 -23.99 16.63 -14.52
C MET A 444 -24.21 17.73 -15.58
N ASN A 445 -23.23 18.12 -16.40
CA ASN A 445 -23.43 19.20 -17.39
C ASN A 445 -24.02 18.73 -18.73
N VAL A 446 -24.10 17.42 -18.98
CA VAL A 446 -24.65 16.85 -20.23
C VAL A 446 -26.11 16.42 -20.09
N LEU A 447 -26.53 16.02 -18.89
CA LEU A 447 -27.92 15.59 -18.65
C LEU A 447 -28.88 16.78 -18.51
N GLU A 448 -28.42 17.90 -17.99
CA GLU A 448 -29.16 19.16 -18.04
C GLU A 448 -28.67 19.96 -19.26
N GLY A 449 -29.48 20.10 -20.31
CA GLY A 449 -29.17 20.90 -21.51
C GLY A 449 -29.00 22.41 -21.26
N LYS A 450 -28.10 22.80 -20.37
CA LYS A 450 -27.67 24.18 -20.14
C LYS A 450 -26.57 24.51 -21.14
N LYS A 451 -26.98 25.12 -22.25
CA LYS A 451 -26.09 25.78 -23.21
C LYS A 451 -25.16 26.72 -22.44
N GLY A 452 -23.85 26.57 -22.68
CA GLY A 452 -22.89 27.61 -22.35
C GLY A 452 -23.25 28.88 -23.13
N SER A 453 -23.44 29.97 -22.37
CA SER A 453 -23.37 31.34 -22.84
C SER A 453 -22.02 31.92 -22.44
#